data_AF-A0AA39STN6-F1
#
_entry.id   AF-A0AA39STN6-F1
#
_cell.length_a   1.000
_cell.length_b   1.000
_cell.length_c   1.000
_cell.angle_alpha   90.00
_cell.angle_beta   90.00
_cell.angle_gamma   90.00
#
_symmetry.space_group_name_H-M   'P 1'
#
loop_
_entity.id
_entity.type
_entity.pdbx_description
1 polymer ?
#
loop_
_entity_poly.entity_id
_entity_poly.type
_entity_poly.pdbx_seq_one_letter_code
_entity_poly.pdbx_strand_id
1 'polypeptide(L)'
;MDPFNLNPNTVHGWQKTGGTLLQTSRGGFHLHTIVDAIQCYGFNQVYIIGGDGTICGAVKIFDEIRCSKLNVGVLGIPKTVDNDVGISDISFGFQTIIAADVEVESGVNGIGLVKLMGRSTGHIALHVTLSSHSVDCCLIPENKFYLEGKGGLFQFLEHRLKENGHATVVVVVSPRE
;
A
#
# COMPACT_ATOMS: atom_id res chain seq x y z
N MET A 1 -1.58 -24.94 12.86
CA MET A 1 -2.00 -23.93 13.85
C MET A 1 -3.52 -23.91 13.81
N ASP A 2 -4.18 -24.03 14.95
CA ASP A 2 -5.65 -24.09 14.96
C ASP A 2 -6.28 -22.71 14.72
N PRO A 3 -7.48 -22.66 14.11
CA PRO A 3 -8.23 -21.42 13.92
C PRO A 3 -8.52 -20.72 15.25
N PHE A 4 -8.29 -19.41 15.28
CA PHE A 4 -8.63 -18.58 16.44
C PHE A 4 -10.13 -18.23 16.44
N ASN A 5 -10.83 -18.50 17.53
CA ASN A 5 -12.27 -18.23 17.63
C ASN A 5 -12.54 -16.74 17.91
N LEU A 6 -13.29 -16.10 17.02
CA LEU A 6 -13.65 -14.69 17.11
C LEU A 6 -15.00 -14.50 17.80
N ASN A 7 -15.01 -13.66 18.83
CA ASN A 7 -16.21 -13.21 19.54
C ASN A 7 -16.12 -11.70 19.89
N PRO A 8 -17.22 -11.04 20.26
CA PRO A 8 -17.24 -9.60 20.54
C PRO A 8 -16.20 -9.13 21.57
N ASN A 9 -15.89 -9.97 22.57
CA ASN A 9 -14.88 -9.63 23.57
C ASN A 9 -13.47 -9.71 22.99
N THR A 10 -13.18 -10.74 22.18
CA THR A 10 -11.86 -10.91 21.56
C THR A 10 -11.55 -9.81 20.57
N VAL A 11 -12.53 -9.35 19.77
CA VAL A 11 -12.33 -8.33 18.74
C VAL A 11 -12.42 -6.89 19.28
N HIS A 12 -12.74 -6.73 20.57
CA HIS A 12 -12.91 -5.43 21.18
C HIS A 12 -11.61 -4.62 21.11
N GLY A 13 -11.69 -3.44 20.49
CA GLY A 13 -10.56 -2.51 20.41
C GLY A 13 -9.60 -2.79 19.25
N TRP A 14 -9.81 -3.83 18.44
CA TRP A 14 -8.97 -4.12 17.28
C TRP A 14 -8.91 -2.95 16.29
N GLN A 15 -10.01 -2.20 16.15
CA GLN A 15 -10.10 -1.01 15.30
C GLN A 15 -9.20 0.15 15.74
N LYS A 16 -8.67 0.13 16.98
CA LYS A 16 -7.78 1.17 17.51
C LYS A 16 -6.30 0.86 17.24
N THR A 17 -6.00 -0.34 16.77
CA THR A 17 -4.63 -0.82 16.59
C THR A 17 -4.39 -1.07 15.10
N GLY A 18 -3.28 -0.55 14.56
CA GLY A 18 -2.87 -0.85 13.19
C GLY A 18 -2.40 -2.30 13.02
N GLY A 19 -2.40 -2.79 11.78
CA GLY A 19 -1.98 -4.15 11.45
C GLY A 19 -3.11 -5.18 11.54
N THR A 20 -2.76 -6.45 11.78
CA THR A 20 -3.74 -7.54 11.92
C THR A 20 -3.34 -8.46 13.07
N LEU A 21 -4.29 -8.73 13.96
CA LEU A 21 -4.12 -9.69 15.07
C LEU A 21 -4.24 -11.15 14.60
N LEU A 22 -4.83 -11.37 13.43
CA LEU A 22 -4.88 -12.67 12.77
C LEU A 22 -3.60 -13.00 11.99
N GLN A 23 -2.61 -12.11 12.06
CA GLN A 23 -1.36 -12.18 11.30
C GLN A 23 -1.60 -12.13 9.78
N THR A 24 -0.50 -11.98 9.05
CA THR A 24 -0.49 -11.98 7.58
C THR A 24 0.85 -12.52 7.11
N SER A 25 0.84 -13.21 5.98
CA SER A 25 2.05 -13.68 5.32
C SER A 25 2.01 -13.32 3.84
N ARG A 26 3.19 -13.26 3.22
CA ARG A 26 3.36 -13.15 1.77
C ARG A 26 3.96 -14.46 1.27
N GLY A 27 3.48 -14.94 0.12
CA GLY A 27 3.97 -16.18 -0.49
C GLY A 27 2.85 -16.96 -1.16
N GLY A 28 3.21 -18.10 -1.77
CA GLY A 28 2.25 -19.02 -2.38
C GLY A 28 1.29 -19.62 -1.35
N PHE A 29 0.26 -20.30 -1.86
CA PHE A 29 -0.72 -21.00 -1.05
C PHE A 29 -0.87 -22.44 -1.53
N HIS A 30 -1.22 -23.34 -0.61
CA HIS A 30 -1.48 -24.74 -0.92
C HIS A 30 -2.99 -24.95 -1.06
N LEU A 31 -3.47 -24.95 -2.30
CA LEU A 31 -4.90 -24.98 -2.64
C LEU A 31 -5.64 -26.12 -1.93
N HIS A 32 -5.19 -27.37 -2.10
CA HIS A 32 -5.85 -28.54 -1.52
C HIS A 32 -5.85 -28.50 0.02
N THR A 33 -4.73 -28.13 0.64
CA THR A 33 -4.66 -28.00 2.11
C THR A 33 -5.65 -26.97 2.66
N ILE A 34 -5.90 -25.88 1.93
CA ILE A 34 -6.89 -24.87 2.33
C ILE A 34 -8.31 -25.42 2.22
N VAL A 35 -8.65 -26.08 1.10
CA VAL A 35 -9.99 -26.62 0.88
C VAL A 35 -10.30 -27.77 1.85
N ASP A 36 -9.32 -28.64 2.10
CA ASP A 36 -9.42 -29.70 3.12
C ASP A 36 -9.67 -29.10 4.50
N ALA A 37 -8.95 -28.04 4.88
CA ALA A 37 -9.17 -27.37 6.16
C ALA A 37 -10.58 -26.75 6.25
N ILE A 38 -11.05 -26.08 5.20
CA ILE A 38 -12.41 -25.53 5.13
C ILE A 38 -13.46 -26.61 5.39
N GLN A 39 -13.28 -27.79 4.78
CA GLN A 39 -14.18 -28.92 4.95
C GLN A 39 -14.06 -29.54 6.36
N CYS A 40 -12.85 -29.78 6.85
CA CYS A 40 -12.60 -30.40 8.15
C CYS A 40 -13.16 -29.55 9.31
N TYR A 41 -13.01 -28.23 9.25
CA TYR A 41 -13.56 -27.33 10.27
C TYR A 41 -15.03 -26.97 10.02
N GLY A 42 -15.63 -27.39 8.90
CA GLY A 42 -17.03 -27.17 8.59
C GLY A 42 -17.40 -25.71 8.30
N PHE A 43 -16.48 -24.94 7.73
CA PHE A 43 -16.74 -23.53 7.42
C PHE A 43 -17.65 -23.41 6.20
N ASN A 44 -18.74 -22.64 6.34
CA ASN A 44 -19.70 -22.38 5.27
C ASN A 44 -19.46 -21.05 4.55
N GLN A 45 -18.62 -20.18 5.10
CA GLN A 45 -18.29 -18.87 4.55
C GLN A 45 -16.81 -18.57 4.81
N VAL A 46 -16.10 -18.14 3.77
CA VAL A 46 -14.68 -17.80 3.82
C VAL A 46 -14.48 -16.40 3.27
N TYR A 47 -13.99 -15.52 4.15
CA TYR A 47 -13.68 -14.13 3.82
C TYR A 47 -12.18 -13.98 3.62
N ILE A 48 -11.77 -13.62 2.42
CA ILE A 48 -10.36 -13.57 2.01
C ILE A 48 -9.94 -12.10 1.85
N ILE A 49 -9.10 -11.61 2.76
CA ILE A 49 -8.68 -10.21 2.81
C ILE A 49 -7.23 -10.07 2.33
N GLY A 50 -6.98 -9.29 1.27
CA GLY A 50 -5.63 -9.09 0.77
C GLY A 50 -5.54 -8.30 -0.52
N GLY A 51 -4.32 -8.16 -1.05
CA GLY A 51 -4.09 -7.51 -2.36
C GLY A 51 -4.28 -8.49 -3.53
N ASP A 52 -3.89 -8.08 -4.73
CA ASP A 52 -4.12 -8.81 -5.98
C ASP A 52 -3.76 -10.29 -5.93
N GLY A 53 -2.56 -10.62 -5.44
CA GLY A 53 -2.12 -12.02 -5.33
C GLY A 53 -3.04 -12.88 -4.46
N THR A 54 -3.57 -12.30 -3.38
CA THR A 54 -4.53 -12.95 -2.47
C THR A 54 -5.89 -13.11 -3.15
N ILE A 55 -6.36 -12.11 -3.90
CA ILE A 55 -7.63 -12.18 -4.63
C ILE A 55 -7.56 -13.18 -5.78
N CYS A 56 -6.44 -13.23 -6.51
CA CYS A 56 -6.17 -14.29 -7.49
C CYS A 56 -6.18 -15.69 -6.85
N GLY A 57 -5.66 -15.83 -5.63
CA GLY A 57 -5.76 -17.05 -4.84
C GLY A 57 -7.20 -17.40 -4.45
N ALA A 58 -8.00 -16.40 -4.08
CA ALA A 58 -9.42 -16.56 -3.75
C ALA A 58 -10.22 -17.18 -4.91
N VAL A 59 -9.95 -16.75 -6.15
CA VAL A 59 -10.58 -17.33 -7.35
C VAL A 59 -10.25 -18.81 -7.48
N LYS A 60 -8.98 -19.19 -7.31
CA LYS A 60 -8.54 -20.60 -7.38
C LYS A 60 -9.17 -21.45 -6.28
N ILE A 61 -9.30 -20.91 -5.06
CA ILE A 61 -9.98 -21.58 -3.94
C ILE A 61 -11.46 -21.77 -4.27
N PHE A 62 -12.12 -20.75 -4.81
CA PHE A 62 -13.52 -20.82 -5.21
C PHE A 62 -13.76 -21.88 -6.30
N ASP A 63 -12.89 -21.94 -7.31
CA ASP A 63 -12.99 -22.92 -8.39
C ASP A 63 -12.87 -24.36 -7.85
N GLU A 64 -11.94 -24.60 -6.92
CA GLU A 64 -11.76 -25.91 -6.28
C GLU A 64 -12.96 -26.31 -5.40
N ILE A 65 -13.49 -25.37 -4.63
CA ILE A 65 -14.72 -25.55 -3.83
C ILE A 65 -15.89 -25.95 -4.73
N ARG A 66 -16.02 -25.31 -5.91
CA ARG A 66 -17.06 -25.64 -6.89
C ARG A 66 -16.85 -27.02 -7.50
N CYS A 67 -15.63 -27.36 -7.91
CA CYS A 67 -15.29 -28.68 -8.43
C CYS A 67 -15.60 -29.79 -7.42
N SER A 68 -15.31 -29.53 -6.14
CA SER A 68 -15.57 -30.43 -5.02
C SER A 68 -17.03 -30.43 -4.54
N LYS A 69 -17.91 -29.61 -5.15
CA LYS A 69 -19.34 -29.45 -4.81
C LYS A 69 -19.58 -29.13 -3.33
N LEU A 70 -18.67 -28.38 -2.71
CA LEU A 70 -18.80 -27.96 -1.33
C LEU A 70 -19.76 -26.76 -1.24
N ASN A 71 -20.64 -26.76 -0.26
CA ASN A 71 -21.59 -25.66 -0.03
C ASN A 71 -20.94 -24.55 0.82
N VAL A 72 -19.99 -23.83 0.23
CA VAL A 72 -19.19 -22.79 0.91
C VAL A 72 -19.21 -21.50 0.09
N GLY A 73 -19.59 -20.39 0.72
CA GLY A 73 -19.49 -19.06 0.14
C GLY A 73 -18.07 -18.50 0.27
N VAL A 74 -17.52 -17.92 -0.79
CA VAL A 74 -16.21 -17.25 -0.78
C VAL A 74 -16.39 -15.79 -1.12
N LEU A 75 -15.89 -14.89 -0.27
CA LEU A 75 -15.90 -13.44 -0.51
C LEU A 75 -14.49 -12.87 -0.42
N GLY A 76 -14.01 -12.26 -1.51
CA GLY A 76 -12.78 -11.49 -1.52
C GLY A 76 -13.02 -10.05 -1.05
N ILE A 77 -12.22 -9.58 -0.09
CA ILE A 77 -12.21 -8.19 0.39
C ILE A 77 -10.86 -7.59 -0.03
N PRO A 78 -10.83 -6.78 -1.11
CA PRO A 78 -9.59 -6.20 -1.60
C PRO A 78 -9.02 -5.23 -0.58
N LYS A 79 -7.76 -5.43 -0.22
CA LYS A 79 -6.99 -4.59 0.69
C LYS A 79 -5.70 -4.15 0.02
N THR A 80 -5.72 -2.96 -0.54
CA THR A 80 -4.57 -2.26 -1.10
C THR A 80 -4.14 -1.11 -0.19
N VAL A 81 -2.84 -0.82 -0.16
CA VAL A 81 -2.33 0.44 0.42
C VAL A 81 -2.15 1.49 -0.66
N ASP A 82 -2.07 1.08 -1.94
CA ASP A 82 -1.69 1.93 -3.07
C ASP A 82 -2.88 2.69 -3.68
N ASN A 83 -4.08 2.54 -3.08
CA ASN A 83 -5.35 3.14 -3.54
C ASN A 83 -5.61 2.91 -5.05
N ASP A 84 -5.25 1.73 -5.54
CA ASP A 84 -5.50 1.26 -6.92
C ASP A 84 -6.92 0.69 -7.10
N VAL A 85 -7.74 0.73 -6.03
CA VAL A 85 -9.17 0.42 -6.03
C VAL A 85 -9.91 1.72 -5.72
N GLY A 86 -10.65 2.27 -6.69
CA GLY A 86 -11.05 3.69 -6.75
C GLY A 86 -12.07 4.24 -5.74
N ILE A 87 -11.93 3.96 -4.43
CA ILE A 87 -12.89 4.41 -3.40
C ILE A 87 -12.20 4.84 -2.08
N SER A 88 -11.22 5.75 -2.13
CA SER A 88 -10.76 6.46 -0.92
C SER A 88 -10.21 7.85 -1.21
N ASP A 89 -10.71 8.85 -0.46
CA ASP A 89 -10.50 10.28 -0.68
C ASP A 89 -9.37 10.90 0.17
N ILE A 90 -8.78 10.16 1.11
CA ILE A 90 -7.65 10.66 1.94
C ILE A 90 -6.57 9.59 2.00
N SER A 91 -5.38 9.93 1.50
CA SER A 91 -4.24 8.99 1.42
C SER A 91 -3.23 9.20 2.54
N PHE A 92 -2.62 8.10 3.00
CA PHE A 92 -1.51 8.12 3.96
C PHE A 92 -0.30 8.87 3.37
N GLY A 93 0.38 9.69 4.18
CA GLY A 93 1.59 10.42 3.76
C GLY A 93 1.48 11.95 3.79
N PHE A 94 0.28 12.50 3.88
CA PHE A 94 0.06 13.95 3.98
C PHE A 94 0.75 14.58 5.20
N GLN A 95 0.59 13.95 6.37
CA GLN A 95 1.24 14.41 7.61
C GLN A 95 2.78 14.32 7.53
N THR A 96 3.30 13.31 6.83
CA THR A 96 4.75 13.14 6.65
C THR A 96 5.35 14.25 5.80
N ILE A 97 4.61 14.73 4.79
CA ILE A 97 5.08 15.80 3.91
C ILE A 97 5.12 17.13 4.64
N ILE A 98 4.11 17.44 5.47
CA ILE A 98 4.12 18.65 6.31
C ILE A 98 5.30 18.63 7.29
N ALA A 99 5.57 17.49 7.93
CA ALA A 99 6.69 17.37 8.86
C ALA A 99 8.05 17.53 8.15
N ALA A 100 8.22 16.90 6.99
CA ALA A 100 9.45 17.00 6.22
C ALA A 100 9.71 18.44 5.76
N ASP A 101 8.69 19.14 5.30
CA ASP A 101 8.83 20.53 4.82
C ASP A 101 9.38 21.47 5.90
N VAL A 102 8.81 21.40 7.11
CA VAL A 102 9.26 22.20 8.27
C VAL A 102 10.72 21.90 8.63
N GLU A 103 11.13 20.63 8.56
CA GLU A 103 12.52 20.24 8.84
C GLU A 103 13.49 20.74 7.76
N VAL A 104 13.04 20.80 6.51
CA VAL A 104 13.87 21.18 5.35
C VAL A 104 14.03 22.70 5.28
N GLU A 105 12.97 23.47 5.50
CA GLU A 105 13.05 24.94 5.62
C GLU A 105 14.02 25.39 6.72
N SER A 106 14.16 24.57 7.77
CA SER A 106 15.07 24.84 8.88
C SER A 106 16.55 24.61 8.54
N GLY A 107 16.86 23.97 7.41
CA GLY A 107 18.23 23.65 6.97
C GLY A 107 18.74 24.54 5.84
N VAL A 108 19.99 25.00 5.91
CA VAL A 108 20.63 25.72 4.79
C VAL A 108 20.85 24.75 3.63
N ASN A 109 20.28 25.03 2.46
CA ASN A 109 20.28 24.13 1.30
C ASN A 109 19.68 22.75 1.60
N GLY A 110 18.66 22.69 2.45
CA GLY A 110 17.99 21.45 2.83
C GLY A 110 17.31 20.79 1.64
N ILE A 111 17.44 19.46 1.52
CA ILE A 111 16.64 18.66 0.59
C ILE A 111 15.83 17.64 1.39
N GLY A 112 14.51 17.75 1.34
CA GLY A 112 13.58 16.79 1.91
C GLY A 112 13.28 15.69 0.92
N LEU A 113 13.55 14.44 1.27
CA LEU A 113 13.13 13.31 0.45
C LEU A 113 12.08 12.49 1.19
N VAL A 114 10.83 12.57 0.74
CA VAL A 114 9.71 11.85 1.33
C VAL A 114 9.36 10.67 0.46
N LYS A 115 9.64 9.47 0.97
CA LYS A 115 9.21 8.22 0.34
C LYS A 115 7.77 7.91 0.71
N LEU A 116 6.91 7.80 -0.30
CA LEU A 116 5.54 7.35 -0.15
C LEU A 116 5.35 5.91 -0.63
N MET A 117 4.29 5.29 -0.12
CA MET A 117 3.83 3.98 -0.58
C MET A 117 3.16 4.13 -1.95
N GLY A 118 3.38 3.15 -2.82
CA GLY A 118 2.86 3.08 -4.18
C GLY A 118 3.69 2.07 -4.95
N ARG A 119 3.22 0.82 -5.05
CA ARG A 119 3.99 -0.23 -5.72
C ARG A 119 4.12 0.07 -7.21
N SER A 120 3.01 0.31 -7.89
CA SER A 120 3.00 0.46 -9.35
C SER A 120 2.29 1.72 -9.82
N THR A 121 1.74 2.50 -8.88
CA THR A 121 0.97 3.71 -9.16
C THR A 121 1.45 4.88 -8.30
N GLY A 122 1.47 6.06 -8.91
CA GLY A 122 1.84 7.32 -8.29
C GLY A 122 0.69 8.10 -7.67
N HIS A 123 -0.52 7.51 -7.59
CA HIS A 123 -1.75 8.21 -7.19
C HIS A 123 -1.62 8.93 -5.86
N ILE A 124 -1.03 8.26 -4.86
CA ILE A 124 -0.83 8.84 -3.52
C ILE A 124 0.11 10.04 -3.60
N ALA A 125 1.24 9.93 -4.31
CA ALA A 125 2.16 11.05 -4.44
C ALA A 125 1.59 12.21 -5.24
N LEU A 126 0.84 11.94 -6.31
CA LEU A 126 0.16 13.00 -7.05
C LEU A 126 -0.87 13.71 -6.17
N HIS A 127 -1.70 12.96 -5.44
CA HIS A 127 -2.72 13.53 -4.58
C HIS A 127 -2.11 14.36 -3.45
N VAL A 128 -1.03 13.90 -2.81
CA VAL A 128 -0.37 14.68 -1.76
C VAL A 128 0.36 15.89 -2.33
N THR A 129 1.01 15.76 -3.50
CA THR A 129 1.66 16.88 -4.19
C THR A 129 0.66 17.95 -4.59
N LEU A 130 -0.54 17.58 -5.05
CA LEU A 130 -1.59 18.55 -5.38
C LEU A 130 -2.23 19.18 -4.14
N SER A 131 -2.27 18.45 -3.03
CA SER A 131 -2.87 18.93 -1.78
C SER A 131 -1.90 19.77 -0.93
N SER A 132 -0.59 19.64 -1.16
CA SER A 132 0.45 20.39 -0.46
C SER A 132 1.11 21.39 -1.40
N HIS A 133 1.24 22.65 -0.95
CA HIS A 133 1.93 23.68 -1.72
C HIS A 133 3.45 23.59 -1.61
N SER A 134 3.95 22.69 -0.76
CA SER A 134 5.36 22.63 -0.37
C SER A 134 6.18 21.61 -1.15
N VAL A 135 5.60 20.90 -2.11
CA VAL A 135 6.32 19.88 -2.88
C VAL A 135 6.88 20.48 -4.16
N ASP A 136 8.21 20.53 -4.28
CA ASP A 136 8.88 21.04 -5.48
C ASP A 136 8.94 20.01 -6.61
N CYS A 137 9.09 18.73 -6.27
CA CYS A 137 9.24 17.66 -7.24
C CYS A 137 8.50 16.39 -6.80
N CYS A 138 7.71 15.82 -7.71
CA CYS A 138 6.99 14.56 -7.51
C CYS A 138 7.49 13.50 -8.50
N LEU A 139 8.09 12.45 -7.97
CA LEU A 139 8.64 11.33 -8.71
C LEU A 139 7.69 10.13 -8.60
N ILE A 140 7.08 9.76 -9.72
CA ILE A 140 6.09 8.68 -9.83
C ILE A 140 6.54 7.62 -10.85
N PRO A 141 6.13 6.35 -10.68
CA PRO A 141 6.54 5.27 -11.59
C PRO A 141 6.08 5.49 -13.04
N GLU A 142 5.01 6.24 -13.26
CA GLU A 142 4.45 6.53 -14.58
C GLU A 142 5.32 7.48 -15.41
N ASN A 143 6.16 8.31 -14.78
CA ASN A 143 7.01 9.28 -15.45
C ASN A 143 8.49 8.98 -15.25
N LYS A 144 9.16 8.58 -16.34
CA LYS A 144 10.59 8.27 -16.30
C LYS A 144 11.41 9.53 -16.09
N PHE A 145 12.35 9.46 -15.16
CA PHE A 145 13.32 10.52 -14.91
C PHE A 145 14.75 9.97 -14.95
N TYR A 146 15.71 10.88 -15.04
CA TYR A 146 17.13 10.58 -14.95
C TYR A 146 17.77 11.56 -13.97
N LEU A 147 18.83 11.11 -13.30
CA LEU A 147 19.49 11.90 -12.26
C LEU A 147 20.33 13.03 -12.86
N GLU A 148 21.14 12.70 -13.88
CA GLU A 148 22.16 13.57 -14.45
C GLU A 148 21.89 13.91 -15.92
N GLY A 149 22.28 15.10 -16.35
CA GLY A 149 22.11 15.57 -17.72
C GLY A 149 21.13 16.74 -17.82
N LYS A 150 21.00 17.29 -19.03
CA LYS A 150 20.17 18.48 -19.27
C LYS A 150 18.69 18.15 -19.08
N GLY A 151 18.08 18.67 -18.02
CA GLY A 151 16.70 18.38 -17.61
C GLY A 151 16.59 17.27 -16.56
N GLY A 152 17.72 16.82 -16.00
CA GLY A 152 17.77 15.80 -14.96
C GLY A 152 17.40 16.33 -13.58
N LEU A 153 17.11 15.40 -12.66
CA LEU A 153 16.71 15.74 -11.29
C LEU A 153 17.76 16.60 -10.58
N PHE A 154 19.05 16.32 -10.73
CA PHE A 154 20.09 17.11 -10.06
C PHE A 154 20.15 18.55 -10.56
N GLN A 155 19.97 18.77 -11.86
CA GLN A 155 19.94 20.11 -12.42
C GLN A 155 18.72 20.90 -11.91
N PHE A 156 17.56 20.23 -11.81
CA PHE A 156 16.34 20.81 -11.24
C PHE A 156 16.54 21.22 -9.77
N LEU A 157 17.11 20.32 -8.96
CA LEU A 157 17.35 20.58 -7.54
C LEU A 157 18.38 21.69 -7.32
N GLU A 158 19.45 21.75 -8.11
CA GLU A 158 20.44 22.83 -8.02
C GLU A 158 19.79 24.20 -8.28
N HIS A 159 18.87 24.27 -9.25
CA HIS A 159 18.14 25.49 -9.53
C HIS A 159 17.21 25.88 -8.37
N ARG A 160 16.45 24.93 -7.82
CA ARG A 160 15.56 25.17 -6.68
C ARG A 160 16.30 25.61 -5.42
N LEU A 161 17.44 24.99 -5.11
CA LEU A 161 18.27 25.40 -3.98
C LEU A 161 18.79 26.84 -4.14
N LYS A 162 19.14 27.28 -5.35
CA LYS A 162 19.57 28.66 -5.61
C LYS A 162 18.44 29.68 -5.48
N GLU A 163 17.21 29.30 -5.82
CA GLU A 163 16.03 30.16 -5.75
C GLU A 163 15.45 30.26 -4.33
N ASN A 164 15.23 29.11 -3.69
CA ASN A 164 14.44 28.99 -2.46
C ASN A 164 15.28 28.61 -1.23
N GLY A 165 16.54 28.21 -1.41
CA GLY A 165 17.41 27.73 -0.32
C GLY A 165 17.06 26.35 0.21
N HIS A 166 16.03 25.70 -0.33
CA HIS A 166 15.58 24.36 0.01
C HIS A 166 14.83 23.70 -1.16
N ALA A 167 14.61 22.39 -1.08
CA ALA A 167 13.76 21.65 -2.00
C ALA A 167 13.11 20.42 -1.35
N THR A 168 11.82 20.21 -1.55
CA THR A 168 11.09 19.03 -1.09
C THR A 168 10.73 18.12 -2.27
N VAL A 169 11.20 16.88 -2.21
CA VAL A 169 11.02 15.85 -3.23
C VAL A 169 10.18 14.71 -2.66
N VAL A 170 9.08 14.40 -3.31
CA VAL A 170 8.24 13.24 -3.02
C VAL A 170 8.58 12.14 -4.00
N VAL A 171 8.83 10.92 -3.51
CA VAL A 171 9.16 9.77 -4.34
C VAL A 171 8.28 8.57 -4.01
N VAL A 172 7.67 7.99 -5.04
CA VAL A 172 7.04 6.68 -4.96
C VAL A 172 8.03 5.64 -5.46
N VAL A 173 8.37 4.69 -4.59
CA VAL A 173 9.32 3.64 -4.93
C VAL A 173 8.60 2.30 -4.90
N SER A 174 8.49 1.64 -6.06
CA SER A 174 8.18 0.22 -6.10
C SER A 174 9.27 -0.53 -5.33
N PRO A 175 8.93 -1.39 -4.36
CA PRO A 175 9.88 -2.38 -3.87
C PRO A 175 10.42 -3.14 -5.09
N ARG A 176 11.75 -3.24 -5.22
CA ARG A 176 12.35 -4.18 -6.16
C ARG A 176 12.00 -5.60 -5.68
N GLU A 177 11.54 -6.44 -6.59
CA GLU A 177 11.34 -7.87 -6.34
C GLU A 177 12.66 -8.57 -5.98
#